data_AF-A0A1Y0HLW2-F1
#
_entry.id   AF-A0A1Y0HLW2-F1
#
_cell.length_a   1.000
_cell.length_b   1.000
_cell.length_c   1.000
_cell.angle_alpha   90.00
_cell.angle_beta   90.00
_cell.angle_gamma   90.00
#
_symmetry.space_group_name_H-M   'P 1'
#
loop_
_entity.id
_entity.type
_entity.pdbx_description
1 polymer ?
#
loop_
_entity_poly.entity_id
_entity_poly.type
_entity_poly.pdbx_seq_one_letter_code
_entity_poly.pdbx_strand_id
1 'polypeptide(L)'
;MDNFIGLDVSKSTVSVFIPQSELEIEIANTVKGFTQLFSKLKKLYKKEHDSLVFVYEPTSSYSSTLELFCANKHIRVFKINPKASHNFAKALSIRNKTDKVDARMLCHAGMLAKEEEIHIPVIDVIVEQINDLMSYYQLLVKQRVQTSNHLEKLQHKESTATLKKSL
;
A
#
# COMPACT_ATOMS: atom_id res chain seq x y z
N MET A 1 -7.30 8.62 23.18
CA MET A 1 -6.66 7.31 22.96
C MET A 1 -7.03 6.90 21.55
N ASP A 2 -6.04 6.52 20.75
CA ASP A 2 -6.27 6.20 19.33
C ASP A 2 -6.81 4.78 19.15
N ASN A 3 -7.74 4.66 18.21
CA ASN A 3 -8.39 3.42 17.84
C ASN A 3 -7.80 2.94 16.51
N PHE A 4 -6.77 2.10 16.59
CA PHE A 4 -6.08 1.57 15.42
C PHE A 4 -6.93 0.53 14.69
N ILE A 5 -7.07 0.67 13.38
CA ILE A 5 -7.68 -0.32 12.48
C ILE A 5 -6.58 -0.81 11.55
N GLY A 6 -6.33 -2.11 11.51
CA GLY A 6 -5.31 -2.69 10.63
C GLY A 6 -5.87 -3.01 9.25
N LEU A 7 -5.21 -2.53 8.20
CA LEU A 7 -5.60 -2.73 6.80
C LEU A 7 -4.43 -3.33 6.03
N ASP A 8 -4.60 -4.55 5.55
CA ASP A 8 -3.71 -5.16 4.56
C ASP A 8 -4.29 -4.95 3.15
N VAL A 9 -3.58 -4.18 2.32
CA VAL A 9 -4.08 -3.66 1.04
C VAL A 9 -3.53 -4.48 -0.12
N SER A 10 -4.42 -5.19 -0.80
CA SER A 10 -4.16 -5.92 -2.04
C SER A 10 -4.76 -5.19 -3.26
N LYS A 11 -4.47 -5.71 -4.46
CA LYS A 11 -4.91 -5.10 -5.73
C LYS A 11 -6.43 -4.91 -5.80
N SER A 12 -7.21 -5.93 -5.47
CA SER A 12 -8.68 -5.94 -5.59
C SER A 12 -9.41 -5.87 -4.26
N THR A 13 -8.75 -6.25 -3.17
CA THR A 13 -9.36 -6.43 -1.86
C THR A 13 -8.51 -5.79 -0.77
N VAL A 14 -9.12 -5.52 0.37
CA VAL A 14 -8.44 -5.07 1.60
C VAL A 14 -8.93 -5.94 2.75
N SER A 15 -7.99 -6.60 3.43
CA SER A 15 -8.26 -7.32 4.66
C SER A 15 -8.21 -6.33 5.82
N VAL A 16 -9.28 -6.31 6.64
CA VAL A 16 -9.45 -5.31 7.70
C VAL A 16 -9.65 -6.02 9.03
N PHE A 17 -8.86 -5.62 10.02
CA PHE A 17 -9.02 -6.04 11.41
C PHE A 17 -9.53 -4.88 12.28
N ILE A 18 -10.61 -5.13 13.01
CA ILE A 18 -11.26 -4.15 13.90
C ILE A 18 -11.15 -4.67 15.34
N PRO A 19 -10.31 -4.07 16.20
CA PRO A 19 -9.99 -4.62 17.52
C PRO A 19 -11.18 -4.59 18.48
N GLN A 20 -12.01 -3.54 18.47
CA GLN A 20 -13.13 -3.38 19.41
C GLN A 20 -14.14 -4.54 19.37
N SER A 21 -14.30 -5.19 18.22
CA SER A 21 -15.22 -6.33 18.04
C SER A 21 -14.50 -7.62 17.64
N GLU A 22 -13.16 -7.65 17.72
CA GLU A 22 -12.28 -8.69 17.17
C GLU A 22 -12.68 -9.17 15.76
N LEU A 23 -13.16 -8.25 14.93
CA LEU A 23 -13.78 -8.61 13.66
C LEU A 23 -12.75 -8.53 12.53
N GLU A 24 -12.66 -9.62 11.77
CA GLU A 24 -11.93 -9.69 10.51
C GLU A 24 -12.91 -9.67 9.35
N ILE A 25 -12.78 -8.68 8.46
CA ILE A 25 -13.58 -8.58 7.24
C ILE A 25 -12.68 -8.34 6.04
N GLU A 26 -13.20 -8.69 4.87
CA GLU A 26 -12.60 -8.32 3.60
C GLU A 26 -13.53 -7.34 2.89
N ILE A 27 -12.96 -6.28 2.31
CA ILE A 27 -13.68 -5.30 1.50
C ILE A 27 -13.04 -5.19 0.12
N ALA A 28 -13.77 -4.70 -0.87
CA ALA A 28 -13.17 -4.35 -2.16
C ALA A 28 -12.27 -3.10 -2.03
N ASN A 29 -11.10 -3.11 -2.68
CA ASN A 29 -10.20 -1.95 -2.78
C ASN A 29 -10.79 -0.89 -3.73
N THR A 30 -11.86 -0.23 -3.27
CA THR A 30 -12.63 0.77 -4.01
C THR A 30 -13.18 1.81 -3.05
N VAL A 31 -13.47 3.01 -3.54
CA VAL A 31 -14.11 4.08 -2.74
C VAL A 31 -15.41 3.61 -2.09
N LYS A 32 -16.20 2.77 -2.78
CA LYS A 32 -17.43 2.18 -2.25
C LYS A 32 -17.14 1.24 -1.06
N GLY A 33 -16.13 0.37 -1.19
CA GLY A 33 -15.70 -0.53 -0.11
C GLY A 33 -15.26 0.25 1.14
N PHE A 34 -14.42 1.27 0.97
CA PHE A 34 -13.99 2.13 2.08
C PHE A 34 -15.13 2.94 2.70
N THR A 35 -16.09 3.41 1.89
CA THR A 35 -17.29 4.11 2.39
C THR A 35 -18.14 3.20 3.29
N GLN A 36 -18.32 1.93 2.89
CA GLN A 36 -19.04 0.94 3.69
C GLN A 36 -18.29 0.62 4.98
N LEU A 37 -16.97 0.42 4.92
CA LEU A 37 -16.12 0.23 6.10
C LEU A 37 -16.26 1.40 7.07
N PHE A 38 -16.07 2.63 6.59
CA PHE A 38 -16.12 3.82 7.45
C PHE A 38 -17.49 4.02 8.10
N SER A 39 -18.57 3.74 7.36
CA SER A 39 -19.93 3.77 7.92
C SER A 39 -20.13 2.73 9.03
N LYS A 40 -19.54 1.53 8.87
CA LYS A 40 -19.56 0.48 9.89
C LYS A 40 -18.77 0.90 11.13
N LEU A 41 -17.57 1.47 10.94
CA LEU A 41 -16.73 1.96 12.02
C LEU A 41 -17.39 3.10 12.79
N LYS A 42 -18.03 4.06 12.11
CA LYS A 42 -18.80 5.13 12.78
C LYS A 42 -19.89 4.60 13.70
N LYS A 43 -20.60 3.54 13.29
CA LYS A 43 -21.62 2.90 14.13
C LYS A 43 -21.02 2.18 15.34
N LEU A 44 -19.88 1.54 15.16
CA LEU A 44 -19.20 0.77 16.21
C LEU A 44 -18.56 1.68 17.27
N TYR A 45 -17.80 2.68 16.83
CA TYR A 45 -17.05 3.59 17.70
C TYR A 45 -17.86 4.82 18.15
N LYS A 46 -19.01 5.10 17.52
CA LYS A 46 -19.91 6.21 17.89
C LYS A 46 -19.15 7.55 18.00
N LYS A 47 -19.07 8.13 19.20
CA LYS A 47 -18.39 9.41 19.46
C LYS A 47 -16.86 9.32 19.33
N GLU A 48 -16.30 8.10 19.37
CA GLU A 48 -14.87 7.86 19.26
C GLU A 48 -14.43 7.64 17.80
N HIS A 49 -15.29 7.88 16.81
CA HIS A 49 -14.89 7.70 15.41
C HIS A 49 -13.78 8.67 14.97
N ASP A 50 -13.63 9.82 15.64
CA ASP A 50 -12.57 10.79 15.35
C ASP A 50 -11.20 10.31 15.86
N SER A 51 -11.20 9.36 16.81
CA SER A 51 -9.95 8.76 17.29
C SER A 51 -9.45 7.60 16.41
N LEU A 52 -10.14 7.30 15.30
CA LEU A 52 -9.74 6.22 14.39
C LEU A 52 -8.44 6.55 13.67
N VAL A 53 -7.55 5.55 13.61
CA VAL A 53 -6.29 5.61 12.86
C VAL A 53 -6.20 4.36 11.99
N PHE A 54 -6.07 4.53 10.68
CA PHE A 54 -5.87 3.41 9.76
C PHE A 54 -4.38 3.08 9.65
N VAL A 55 -4.03 1.86 10.01
CA VAL A 55 -2.66 1.35 9.98
C VAL A 55 -2.51 0.41 8.79
N TYR A 56 -1.58 0.71 7.90
CA TYR A 56 -1.32 -0.12 6.73
C TYR A 56 0.15 -0.05 6.31
N GLU A 57 0.61 -1.09 5.63
CA GLU A 57 1.89 -1.07 4.93
C GLU A 57 1.68 -0.53 3.51
N PRO A 58 2.48 0.45 3.04
CA PRO A 58 2.33 0.99 1.70
C PRO A 58 2.75 -0.04 0.63
N THR A 59 1.76 -0.66 -0.01
CA THR A 59 1.96 -1.67 -1.06
C THR A 59 1.81 -1.05 -2.45
N SER A 60 2.91 -0.55 -3.03
CA SER A 60 2.93 0.02 -4.40
C SER A 60 1.79 1.02 -4.65
N SER A 61 1.23 1.09 -5.87
CA SER A 61 0.11 1.97 -6.23
C SER A 61 -1.25 1.54 -5.68
N TYR A 62 -1.36 0.37 -5.04
CA TYR A 62 -2.65 -0.16 -4.56
C TYR A 62 -3.20 0.57 -3.32
N SER A 63 -2.34 1.26 -2.55
CA SER A 63 -2.76 2.08 -1.42
C SER A 63 -3.28 3.46 -1.81
N SER A 64 -3.14 3.88 -3.07
CA SER A 64 -3.54 5.24 -3.51
C SER A 64 -5.03 5.51 -3.31
N THR A 65 -5.89 4.52 -3.58
CA THR A 65 -7.34 4.62 -3.35
C THR A 65 -7.67 4.81 -1.87
N LEU A 66 -6.96 4.10 -0.98
CA LEU A 66 -7.09 4.22 0.47
C LEU A 66 -6.67 5.61 0.93
N GLU A 67 -5.50 6.08 0.47
CA GLU A 67 -4.96 7.39 0.82
C GLU A 67 -5.89 8.52 0.41
N LEU A 68 -6.41 8.46 -0.83
CA LEU A 68 -7.35 9.44 -1.34
C LEU A 68 -8.66 9.43 -0.57
N PHE A 69 -9.15 8.25 -0.20
CA PHE A 69 -10.32 8.15 0.65
C PHE A 69 -10.07 8.79 2.03
N CYS A 70 -8.94 8.48 2.67
CA CYS A 70 -8.58 9.00 3.99
C CYS A 70 -8.38 10.51 3.98
N ALA A 71 -7.71 11.06 2.96
CA ALA A 71 -7.56 12.51 2.76
C ALA A 71 -8.92 13.20 2.69
N ASN A 72 -9.82 12.70 1.82
CA ASN A 72 -11.16 13.28 1.61
C ASN A 72 -12.10 13.15 2.82
N LYS A 73 -11.90 12.12 3.66
CA LYS A 73 -12.73 11.88 4.85
C LYS A 73 -12.09 12.37 6.14
N HIS A 74 -10.93 13.02 6.07
CA HIS A 74 -10.14 13.47 7.22
C HIS A 74 -9.85 12.35 8.22
N ILE A 75 -9.50 11.16 7.70
CA ILE A 75 -9.15 9.99 8.51
C ILE A 75 -7.64 9.99 8.72
N ARG A 76 -7.22 9.87 9.98
CA ARG A 76 -5.79 9.75 10.35
C ARG A 76 -5.26 8.40 9.92
N VAL A 77 -4.02 8.37 9.47
CA VAL A 77 -3.32 7.15 9.05
C VAL A 77 -1.97 7.02 9.71
N PHE A 78 -1.50 5.78 9.83
CA PHE A 78 -0.12 5.43 10.14
C PHE A 78 0.40 4.48 9.07
N LYS A 79 1.35 4.96 8.26
CA LYS A 79 2.00 4.17 7.22
C LYS A 79 3.20 3.45 7.83
N ILE A 80 3.06 2.17 8.15
CA ILE A 80 4.17 1.44 8.76
C ILE A 80 5.27 1.17 7.72
N ASN A 81 6.53 1.32 8.12
CA ASN A 81 7.65 0.94 7.27
C ASN A 81 7.65 -0.60 7.06
N PRO A 82 7.74 -1.11 5.82
CA PRO A 82 7.80 -2.55 5.54
C PRO A 82 8.84 -3.32 6.36
N LYS A 83 10.01 -2.70 6.63
CA LYS A 83 11.05 -3.30 7.47
C LYS A 83 10.61 -3.42 8.94
N ALA A 84 9.92 -2.40 9.45
CA ALA A 84 9.41 -2.38 10.82
C ALA A 84 8.28 -3.40 10.98
N SER A 85 7.33 -3.41 10.05
CA SER A 85 6.26 -4.40 9.94
C SER A 85 6.80 -5.84 9.94
N HIS A 86 7.80 -6.12 9.08
CA HIS A 86 8.43 -7.44 9.03
C HIS A 86 9.16 -7.85 10.32
N ASN A 87 9.88 -6.91 10.94
CA ASN A 87 10.56 -7.16 12.22
C ASN A 87 9.55 -7.41 13.35
N PHE A 88 8.43 -6.69 13.36
CA PHE A 88 7.36 -6.88 14.32
C PHE A 88 6.68 -8.24 14.16
N ALA A 89 6.38 -8.65 12.92
CA ALA A 89 5.82 -9.96 12.63
C ALA A 89 6.74 -11.11 13.10
N LYS A 90 8.06 -10.95 12.93
CA LYS A 90 9.06 -11.89 13.46
C LYS A 90 9.05 -11.96 14.99
N ALA A 91 9.00 -10.81 15.67
CA ALA A 91 8.93 -10.77 17.13
C ALA A 91 7.69 -11.50 17.67
N LEU A 92 6.58 -11.42 16.95
CA LEU A 92 5.32 -12.13 17.27
C LEU A 92 5.31 -13.60 16.85
N SER A 93 6.41 -14.14 16.30
CA SER A 93 6.50 -15.53 15.80
C SER A 93 5.40 -15.92 14.80
N ILE A 94 4.93 -14.95 14.01
CA ILE A 94 3.92 -15.20 12.97
C ILE A 94 4.57 -16.02 11.85
N ARG A 95 4.21 -17.31 11.78
CA ARG A 95 4.75 -18.26 10.78
C ARG A 95 3.90 -18.37 9.51
N ASN A 96 2.59 -18.22 9.65
CA ASN A 96 1.65 -18.34 8.53
C ASN A 96 1.14 -16.95 8.16
N LYS A 97 1.71 -16.38 7.09
CA LYS A 97 1.20 -15.13 6.50
C LYS A 97 -0.10 -15.41 5.76
N THR A 98 -1.17 -14.81 6.23
CA THR A 98 -2.44 -14.67 5.51
C THR A 98 -2.85 -13.22 5.60
N ASP A 99 -3.57 -12.71 4.61
CA ASP A 99 -3.99 -11.31 4.54
C ASP A 99 -4.72 -10.86 5.83
N LYS A 100 -5.47 -11.77 6.48
CA LYS A 100 -6.16 -11.52 7.76
C LYS A 100 -5.20 -11.42 8.95
N VAL A 101 -4.21 -12.31 9.02
CA VAL A 101 -3.19 -12.30 10.06
C VAL A 101 -2.32 -11.04 9.92
N ASP A 102 -2.01 -10.65 8.68
CA ASP A 102 -1.25 -9.44 8.39
C ASP A 102 -2.03 -8.18 8.78
N ALA A 103 -3.33 -8.09 8.47
CA ALA A 103 -4.18 -6.98 8.93
C ALA A 103 -4.23 -6.87 10.47
N ARG A 104 -4.35 -7.99 11.18
CA ARG A 104 -4.31 -8.02 12.65
C ARG A 104 -2.95 -7.57 13.18
N MET A 105 -1.86 -8.05 12.60
CA MET A 105 -0.50 -7.65 12.95
C MET A 105 -0.31 -6.14 12.77
N LEU A 106 -0.76 -5.58 11.64
CA LEU A 106 -0.70 -4.14 11.35
C LEU A 106 -1.46 -3.32 12.40
N CYS A 107 -2.65 -3.77 12.80
CA CYS A 107 -3.41 -3.11 13.86
C CYS A 107 -2.61 -3.03 15.18
N HIS A 108 -1.97 -4.12 15.59
CA HIS A 108 -1.15 -4.15 16.81
C HIS A 108 0.11 -3.31 16.66
N ALA A 109 0.71 -3.28 15.47
CA ALA A 109 1.86 -2.45 15.17
C ALA A 109 1.55 -0.95 15.24
N GLY A 110 0.27 -0.55 15.17
CA GLY A 110 -0.18 0.82 15.43
C GLY A 110 0.26 1.36 16.80
N MET A 111 0.44 0.50 17.80
CA MET A 111 0.95 0.90 19.13
C MET A 111 2.41 1.39 19.10
N LEU A 112 3.15 1.12 18.02
CA LEU A 112 4.52 1.60 17.82
C LEU A 112 4.57 3.01 17.21
N ALA A 113 3.43 3.52 16.73
CA ALA A 113 3.37 4.81 16.06
C ALA A 113 3.73 5.94 17.03
N LYS A 114 4.61 6.83 16.59
CA LYS A 114 4.79 8.12 17.25
C LYS A 114 3.71 9.10 16.79
N GLU A 115 3.39 10.08 17.63
CA GLU A 115 2.38 11.09 17.32
C GLU A 115 2.70 11.82 16.00
N GLU A 116 3.98 12.09 15.73
CA GLU A 116 4.40 12.78 14.49
C GLU A 116 4.21 11.94 13.22
N GLU A 117 4.08 10.61 13.34
CA GLU A 117 3.90 9.70 12.22
C GLU A 117 2.41 9.53 11.86
N ILE A 118 1.50 9.87 12.78
CA ILE A 118 0.06 9.81 12.59
C ILE A 118 -0.42 11.12 11.98
N HIS A 119 -0.92 11.07 10.75
CA HIS A 119 -1.36 12.26 10.02
C HIS A 119 -2.54 11.97 9.11
N ILE A 120 -3.23 13.02 8.66
CA ILE A 120 -4.18 12.90 7.56
C ILE A 120 -3.37 12.96 6.25
N PRO A 121 -3.54 12.01 5.31
CA PRO A 121 -2.81 12.06 4.05
C PRO A 121 -3.06 13.37 3.32
N VAL A 122 -1.99 13.99 2.84
CA VAL A 122 -2.04 15.15 1.95
C VAL A 122 -1.76 14.66 0.55
N ILE A 123 -2.73 14.79 -0.35
CA ILE A 123 -2.58 14.42 -1.75
C ILE A 123 -2.51 15.69 -2.58
N ASP A 124 -1.34 15.89 -3.17
CA ASP A 124 -1.13 16.89 -4.19
C ASP A 124 -1.13 16.19 -5.55
N VAL A 125 -2.17 16.46 -6.33
CA VAL A 125 -2.38 15.86 -7.66
C VAL A 125 -1.21 16.17 -8.60
N ILE A 126 -0.59 17.35 -8.47
CA ILE A 126 0.56 17.74 -9.30
C ILE A 126 1.78 16.90 -8.90
N VAL A 127 2.02 16.73 -7.60
CA VAL A 127 3.12 15.90 -7.10
C VAL A 127 2.95 14.44 -7.52
N GLU A 128 1.73 13.91 -7.46
CA GLU A 128 1.41 12.55 -7.90
C GLU A 128 1.69 12.38 -9.41
N GLN A 129 1.24 13.32 -10.25
CA GLN A 129 1.53 13.33 -11.68
C GLN A 129 3.03 13.40 -11.98
N ILE A 130 3.79 14.21 -11.24
CA ILE A 130 5.25 14.30 -11.39
C ILE A 130 5.89 12.94 -11.05
N ASN A 131 5.47 12.29 -9.96
CA ASN A 131 5.99 10.99 -9.57
C ASN A 131 5.69 9.90 -10.60
N ASP A 132 4.50 9.91 -11.20
CA ASP A 132 4.13 9.00 -12.28
C ASP A 132 5.01 9.20 -13.52
N LEU A 133 5.21 10.46 -13.93
CA LEU A 133 6.08 10.82 -15.05
C LEU A 133 7.54 10.42 -14.79
N MET A 134 8.06 10.65 -13.59
CA MET A 134 9.42 10.22 -13.21
C MET A 134 9.55 8.70 -13.25
N SER A 135 8.56 7.97 -12.74
CA SER A 135 8.55 6.50 -12.76
C SER A 135 8.53 5.97 -14.20
N TYR A 136 7.72 6.58 -15.06
CA TYR A 136 7.68 6.25 -16.49
C TYR A 136 9.01 6.55 -17.20
N TYR A 137 9.62 7.70 -16.90
CA TYR A 137 10.95 8.04 -17.42
C TYR A 137 12.01 7.00 -17.02
N GLN A 138 12.05 6.61 -15.74
CA GLN A 138 12.99 5.60 -15.25
C GLN A 138 12.78 4.24 -15.93
N LEU A 139 11.52 3.86 -16.18
CA LEU A 139 11.19 2.66 -16.95
C LEU A 139 11.77 2.74 -18.37
N LEU A 140 11.56 3.85 -19.08
CA LEU A 140 12.07 4.05 -20.43
C LEU A 140 13.61 4.03 -20.48
N VAL A 141 14.28 4.64 -19.51
CA VAL A 141 15.74 4.59 -19.40
C VAL A 141 16.22 3.14 -19.22
N LYS A 142 15.58 2.38 -18.34
CA LYS A 142 15.90 0.97 -18.10
C LYS A 142 15.69 0.12 -19.36
N GLN A 143 14.57 0.31 -20.07
CA GLN A 143 14.28 -0.38 -21.32
C GLN A 143 15.30 -0.03 -22.41
N ARG A 144 15.65 1.25 -22.58
CA ARG A 144 16.67 1.69 -23.53
C ARG A 144 18.01 1.00 -23.29
N VAL A 145 18.47 0.97 -22.02
CA VAL A 145 19.73 0.31 -21.65
C VAL A 145 19.65 -1.19 -21.92
N GLN A 146 18.55 -1.85 -21.54
CA GLN A 146 18.36 -3.28 -21.81
C GLN A 146 18.39 -3.60 -23.31
N THR A 147 17.68 -2.84 -24.13
CA THR A 147 17.64 -3.02 -25.59
C THR A 147 18.99 -2.72 -26.22
N SER A 148 19.70 -1.68 -25.79
CA SER A 148 21.06 -1.37 -26.25
C SER A 148 22.02 -2.52 -25.97
N ASN A 149 22.04 -3.02 -24.73
CA ASN A 149 22.88 -4.15 -24.34
C ASN A 149 22.50 -5.43 -25.09
N HIS A 150 21.22 -5.61 -25.42
CA HIS A 150 20.76 -6.74 -26.21
C HIS A 150 21.25 -6.64 -27.67
N LEU A 151 21.16 -5.45 -28.28
CA LEU A 151 21.67 -5.19 -29.63
C LEU A 151 23.18 -5.42 -29.71
N GLU A 152 23.95 -4.91 -28.77
CA GLU A 152 25.40 -5.12 -28.68
C GLU A 152 25.76 -6.61 -28.61
N LYS A 153 25.03 -7.39 -27.79
CA LYS A 153 25.20 -8.84 -27.71
C LYS A 153 24.89 -9.54 -29.04
N LEU A 154 23.86 -9.10 -29.77
CA LEU A 154 23.52 -9.65 -31.09
C LEU A 154 24.54 -9.27 -32.18
N GLN A 155 25.24 -8.14 -32.03
CA GLN A 155 26.31 -7.74 -32.94
C GLN A 155 27.60 -8.52 -32.69
N HIS A 156 27.94 -8.78 -31.43
CA HIS A 156 29.15 -9.53 -31.05
C HIS A 156 29.03 -11.04 -31.24
N LYS A 157 27.86 -11.60 -30.97
CA LYS A 157 27.54 -12.99 -31.26
C LYS A 157 27.15 -13.02 -32.73
N GLU A 158 27.96 -13.52 -33.66
CA GLU A 158 27.58 -13.69 -35.07
C GLU A 158 26.33 -14.60 -35.21
N SER A 159 25.16 -14.09 -34.85
CA SER A 159 23.92 -14.83 -34.78
C SER A 159 23.07 -14.39 -35.95
N THR A 160 23.29 -15.16 -37.02
CA THR A 160 22.44 -15.38 -38.20
C THR A 160 22.04 -14.15 -39.01
N ALA A 161 22.46 -14.16 -40.28
CA ALA A 161 22.18 -13.19 -41.33
C ALA A 161 20.69 -12.83 -41.55
N THR A 162 19.76 -13.42 -40.80
CA THR A 162 18.31 -13.22 -40.87
C THR A 162 17.83 -11.94 -40.18
N LEU A 163 18.44 -11.53 -39.06
CA LEU A 163 18.00 -10.33 -38.32
C LEU A 163 18.58 -9.00 -38.86
N LYS A 164 19.69 -9.06 -39.61
CA LYS A 164 20.29 -7.87 -40.25
C LYS A 164 19.47 -7.33 -41.42
N LYS A 165 18.52 -8.10 -41.97
CA LYS A 165 17.69 -7.70 -43.12
C LYS A 165 16.35 -7.05 -42.74
N SER A 166 15.98 -7.05 -41.46
CA SER A 166 14.66 -6.59 -40.98
C SER A 166 14.72 -5.39 -40.04
N LEU A 167 15.88 -4.76 -39.90
CA LEU A 167 16.10 -3.44 -39.28
C LEU A 167 16.48 -2.46 -40.41
#